data_AF-A0A803PHC3-F1
#
_entry.id   AF-A0A803PHC3-F1
#
_cell.length_a   1.000
_cell.length_b   1.000
_cell.length_c   1.000
_cell.angle_alpha   90.00
_cell.angle_beta   90.00
_cell.angle_gamma   90.00
#
_symmetry.space_group_name_H-M   'P 1'
#
loop_
_entity.id
_entity.type
_entity.pdbx_description
1 polymer ?
#
loop_
_entity_poly.entity_id
_entity_poly.type
_entity_poly.pdbx_seq_one_letter_code
_entity_poly.pdbx_strand_id
1 'polypeptide(L)'
;MATYLFPKTLCYEMDQAVQKFWWMGNESKDRFLALCDWNSLCLPLDRGALNFKKFGDINLALVAKLGWKLAKEEDSLWCKVFKAKYWENRDQAFRTSNVSRNASFGAKGIMATRDLIRNEACWILADGSKVDLWASPWIPWLDWDKSRAAFNPLCVPNPMKVSTLIGADGEWIASSVQRWFVPSVASSLHLIKRLPSSQDDLLGWKDATNGMFSPSVAYKSIIKRRWGETDQLWLRIWKLQITERLKMLLWKLCRDIIPFGNRLQRIFGNSTRCVICGEADDSAQHLFFKCPLAKAVWFASRWAIRSDSLNFGAPRDMVEWLLSPKFLQGADGDDLGILAKVISAAACLRTTWESPSIVGGSQNSPTAIYTGKPVLLVDAAFKDLRAAAGIVVAVSEGNVSEAMAVCFEANQPLEAESLALVNAVKWCNLRGWKQIVIASDCQALVHGLHARRAPNSQLAGVFWLLVELLDALLEVEIVWTPCVDVLAAHKLAKWAFSNYFSSFLSAEDLAPLVAM
;
A
#
# COMPACT_ATOMS: atom_id res chain seq x y z
N MET A 1 8.51 -27.37 -11.92
CA MET A 1 8.41 -27.37 -10.44
C MET A 1 9.77 -26.98 -9.89
N ALA A 2 9.85 -26.22 -8.80
CA ALA A 2 11.14 -25.97 -8.15
C ALA A 2 11.66 -27.28 -7.54
N THR A 3 12.87 -27.67 -7.90
CA THR A 3 13.51 -28.94 -7.47
C THR A 3 14.72 -28.72 -6.57
N TYR A 4 15.20 -27.48 -6.48
CA TYR A 4 16.41 -27.12 -5.74
C TYR A 4 16.12 -26.00 -4.75
N LEU A 5 16.70 -26.13 -3.57
CA LEU A 5 16.82 -24.99 -2.68
C LEU A 5 17.92 -24.07 -3.20
N PHE A 6 17.62 -22.78 -3.30
CA PHE A 6 18.61 -21.79 -3.66
C PHE A 6 19.61 -21.61 -2.52
N PRO A 7 20.89 -21.33 -2.84
CA PRO A 7 21.86 -20.91 -1.83
C PRO A 7 21.33 -19.72 -1.03
N LYS A 8 21.59 -19.72 0.28
CA LYS A 8 21.14 -18.62 1.16
C LYS A 8 21.68 -17.27 0.71
N THR A 9 22.91 -17.24 0.17
CA THR A 9 23.55 -16.04 -0.39
C THR A 9 22.76 -15.49 -1.57
N LEU A 10 22.39 -16.33 -2.53
CA LEU A 10 21.56 -15.93 -3.67
C LEU A 10 20.20 -15.39 -3.23
N CYS A 11 19.52 -16.08 -2.29
CA CYS A 11 18.25 -15.58 -1.75
C CYS A 11 18.40 -14.20 -1.11
N TYR A 12 19.51 -13.97 -0.40
CA TYR A 12 19.80 -12.68 0.23
C TYR A 12 20.10 -11.59 -0.80
N GLU A 13 20.87 -11.89 -1.84
CA GLU A 13 21.13 -10.97 -2.96
C GLU A 13 19.84 -10.57 -3.68
N MET A 14 18.94 -11.52 -3.92
CA MET A 14 17.63 -11.25 -4.51
C MET A 14 16.74 -10.40 -3.59
N ASP A 15 16.69 -10.71 -2.29
CA ASP A 15 15.98 -9.91 -1.29
C ASP A 15 16.54 -8.47 -1.26
N GLN A 16 17.87 -8.31 -1.29
CA GLN A 16 18.55 -7.01 -1.34
C GLN A 16 18.20 -6.22 -2.60
N ALA A 17 18.11 -6.87 -3.76
CA ALA A 17 17.74 -6.20 -5.01
C ALA A 17 16.34 -5.57 -4.91
N VAL A 18 15.37 -6.31 -4.37
CA VAL A 18 14.01 -5.79 -4.15
C VAL A 18 14.01 -4.68 -3.10
N GLN A 19 14.76 -4.85 -2.00
CA GLN A 19 14.89 -3.83 -0.96
C GLN A 19 15.49 -2.53 -1.49
N LYS A 20 16.56 -2.61 -2.30
CA LYS A 20 17.20 -1.46 -2.95
C LYS A 20 16.22 -0.74 -3.86
N PHE A 21 15.54 -1.47 -4.74
CA PHE A 21 14.54 -0.90 -5.63
C PHE A 21 13.41 -0.20 -4.85
N TRP A 22 12.95 -0.80 -3.76
CA TRP A 22 11.88 -0.21 -2.95
C TRP A 22 12.27 1.13 -2.31
N TRP A 23 13.50 1.25 -1.81
CA TRP A 23 13.93 2.47 -1.10
C TRP A 23 14.55 3.54 -2.01
N MET A 24 15.13 3.16 -3.16
CA MET A 24 15.82 4.09 -4.07
C MET A 24 15.08 4.33 -5.39
N GLY A 25 14.12 3.48 -5.75
CA GLY A 25 13.54 3.49 -7.09
C GLY A 25 14.61 3.23 -8.16
N ASN A 26 14.75 4.17 -9.10
CA ASN A 26 15.68 4.08 -10.22
C ASN A 26 17.04 4.77 -9.97
N GLU A 27 17.31 5.25 -8.75
CA GLU A 27 18.59 5.91 -8.45
C GLU A 27 19.74 4.89 -8.36
N SER A 28 20.83 5.15 -9.06
CA SER A 28 22.05 4.34 -9.07
C SER A 28 22.99 4.67 -7.90
N LYS A 29 22.47 4.76 -6.68
CA LYS A 29 23.28 4.99 -5.47
C LYS A 29 23.58 3.66 -4.78
N ASP A 30 24.77 3.55 -4.20
CA ASP A 30 25.16 2.33 -3.45
C ASP A 30 24.55 2.25 -2.05
N ARG A 31 24.11 3.38 -1.49
CA ARG A 31 23.57 3.47 -0.12
C ARG A 31 22.16 4.05 -0.12
N PHE A 32 21.31 3.49 0.73
CA PHE A 32 19.94 3.95 0.96
C PHE A 32 19.62 4.02 2.45
N LEU A 33 18.69 4.90 2.81
CA LEU A 33 18.15 4.96 4.16
C LEU A 33 16.93 4.04 4.26
N ALA A 34 17.06 2.95 5.00
CA ALA A 34 15.94 2.12 5.39
C ALA A 34 15.56 2.39 6.85
N LEU A 35 14.41 3.02 7.06
CA LEU A 35 13.86 3.28 8.39
C LEU A 35 13.02 2.11 8.92
N CYS A 36 12.99 0.98 8.22
CA CYS A 36 12.22 -0.20 8.57
C CYS A 36 12.99 -1.47 8.20
N ASP A 37 12.96 -2.49 9.07
CA ASP A 37 13.57 -3.78 8.83
C ASP A 37 12.88 -4.57 7.70
N TRP A 38 13.66 -5.27 6.88
CA TRP A 38 13.16 -6.04 5.73
C TRP A 38 12.24 -7.18 6.15
N ASN A 39 12.52 -7.88 7.26
CA ASN A 39 11.68 -8.98 7.73
C ASN A 39 10.29 -8.47 8.09
N SER A 40 10.22 -7.30 8.71
CA SER A 40 8.95 -6.66 9.06
C SER A 40 8.13 -6.26 7.85
N LEU A 41 8.75 -5.89 6.71
CA LEU A 41 8.02 -5.60 5.46
C LEU A 41 7.49 -6.86 4.76
N CYS A 42 8.11 -8.01 5.03
CA CYS A 42 7.76 -9.29 4.40
C CYS A 42 6.57 -10.03 5.06
N LEU A 43 5.87 -9.38 5.99
CA LEU A 43 4.67 -9.94 6.60
C LEU A 43 3.41 -9.51 5.82
N PRO A 44 2.25 -10.15 6.07
CA PRO A 44 0.99 -9.77 5.46
C PRO A 44 0.52 -8.34 5.78
N LEU A 45 -0.35 -7.78 4.94
CA LEU A 45 -0.90 -6.42 5.09
C LEU A 45 -1.65 -6.23 6.42
N ASP A 46 -2.38 -7.25 6.88
CA ASP A 46 -3.12 -7.27 8.16
C ASP A 46 -2.19 -7.31 9.40
N ARG A 47 -0.88 -7.45 9.18
CA ARG A 47 0.17 -7.39 10.20
C ARG A 47 0.97 -6.08 10.14
N GLY A 48 0.51 -5.09 9.38
CA GLY A 48 1.16 -3.80 9.27
C GLY A 48 2.41 -3.79 8.40
N ALA A 49 2.51 -4.73 7.49
CA ALA A 49 3.61 -4.89 6.56
C ALA A 49 3.16 -4.68 5.11
N LEU A 50 4.00 -5.03 4.12
CA LEU A 50 3.75 -4.77 2.70
C LEU A 50 3.60 -6.05 1.86
N ASN A 51 3.56 -7.22 2.50
CA ASN A 51 3.42 -8.52 1.85
C ASN A 51 4.54 -8.84 0.84
N PHE A 52 5.71 -8.22 1.03
CA PHE A 52 6.91 -8.64 0.32
C PHE A 52 7.24 -10.07 0.69
N LYS A 53 7.84 -10.79 -0.25
CA LYS A 53 8.11 -12.20 -0.06
C LYS A 53 9.59 -12.44 -0.14
N LYS A 54 10.16 -12.95 0.95
CA LYS A 54 11.54 -13.42 0.94
C LYS A 54 11.71 -14.59 -0.02
N PHE A 55 12.73 -14.52 -0.85
CA PHE A 55 12.99 -15.56 -1.85
C PHE A 55 13.29 -16.91 -1.23
N GLY A 56 14.01 -16.94 -0.08
CA GLY A 56 14.29 -18.18 0.63
C GLY A 56 13.02 -18.90 1.12
N ASP A 57 12.05 -18.14 1.64
CA ASP A 57 10.79 -18.69 2.14
C ASP A 57 9.89 -19.18 0.99
N ILE A 58 9.82 -18.42 -0.10
CA ILE A 58 9.10 -18.83 -1.32
C ILE A 58 9.72 -20.11 -1.88
N ASN A 59 11.03 -20.15 -2.00
CA ASN A 59 11.74 -21.28 -2.57
C ASN A 59 11.53 -22.54 -1.73
N LEU A 60 11.60 -22.45 -0.39
CA LEU A 60 11.27 -23.56 0.50
C LEU A 60 9.82 -24.03 0.30
N ALA A 61 8.85 -23.12 0.23
CA ALA A 61 7.44 -23.45 0.02
C ALA A 61 7.17 -24.12 -1.35
N LEU A 62 7.88 -23.68 -2.40
CA LEU A 62 7.77 -24.27 -3.73
C LEU A 62 8.38 -25.69 -3.77
N VAL A 63 9.53 -25.90 -3.15
CA VAL A 63 10.18 -27.22 -3.05
C VAL A 63 9.37 -28.16 -2.15
N ALA A 64 8.69 -27.63 -1.12
CA ALA A 64 7.81 -28.40 -0.24
C ALA A 64 6.69 -29.12 -0.99
N LYS A 65 6.35 -28.71 -2.22
CA LYS A 65 5.41 -29.46 -3.08
C LYS A 65 5.92 -30.87 -3.40
N LEU A 66 7.23 -31.04 -3.64
CA LEU A 66 7.82 -32.35 -3.88
C LEU A 66 7.93 -33.15 -2.59
N GLY A 67 8.32 -32.52 -1.48
CA GLY A 67 8.31 -33.16 -0.16
C GLY A 67 6.91 -33.64 0.25
N TRP A 68 5.89 -32.83 -0.03
CA TRP A 68 4.49 -33.17 0.23
C TRP A 68 4.05 -34.39 -0.58
N LYS A 69 4.42 -34.45 -1.86
CA LYS A 69 4.16 -35.63 -2.67
C LYS A 69 4.88 -36.87 -2.17
N LEU A 70 6.12 -36.76 -1.68
CA LEU A 70 6.79 -37.88 -1.01
C LEU A 70 6.09 -38.29 0.30
N ALA A 71 5.38 -37.38 0.96
CA ALA A 71 4.67 -37.66 2.21
C ALA A 71 3.24 -38.19 2.03
N LYS A 72 2.60 -37.93 0.87
CA LYS A 72 1.20 -38.28 0.55
C LYS A 72 1.08 -39.33 -0.56
N GLU A 73 1.85 -39.19 -1.63
CA GLU A 73 1.76 -39.96 -2.88
C GLU A 73 2.98 -40.89 -3.02
N GLU A 74 3.20 -41.71 -2.00
CA GLU A 74 4.37 -42.59 -1.89
C GLU A 74 4.50 -43.60 -3.05
N ASP A 75 3.38 -43.90 -3.71
CA ASP A 75 3.29 -44.91 -4.77
C ASP A 75 3.65 -44.45 -6.18
N SER A 76 3.80 -43.15 -6.39
CA SER A 76 4.20 -42.64 -7.72
C SER A 76 5.61 -43.12 -8.09
N LEU A 77 5.86 -43.36 -9.38
CA LEU A 77 7.12 -43.96 -9.85
C LEU A 77 8.36 -43.17 -9.39
N TRP A 78 8.30 -41.83 -9.48
CA TRP A 78 9.42 -41.00 -9.07
C TRP A 78 9.63 -41.03 -7.54
N CYS A 79 8.57 -41.14 -6.73
CA CYS A 79 8.67 -41.35 -5.29
C CYS A 79 9.37 -42.68 -5.02
N LYS A 80 8.95 -43.77 -5.66
CA LYS A 80 9.58 -45.11 -5.54
C LYS A 80 11.06 -45.09 -5.90
N VAL A 81 11.44 -44.45 -7.00
CA VAL A 81 12.84 -44.29 -7.42
C VAL A 81 13.62 -43.43 -6.42
N PHE A 82 13.02 -42.32 -5.95
CA PHE A 82 13.63 -41.47 -4.94
C PHE A 82 13.91 -42.26 -3.66
N LYS A 83 12.95 -43.08 -3.22
CA LYS A 83 13.08 -43.98 -2.06
C LYS A 83 14.27 -44.90 -2.22
N ALA A 84 14.27 -45.68 -3.30
CA ALA A 84 15.26 -46.71 -3.53
C ALA A 84 16.69 -46.16 -3.64
N LYS A 85 16.83 -44.93 -4.15
CA LYS A 85 18.13 -44.29 -4.38
C LYS A 85 18.68 -43.54 -3.17
N TYR A 86 17.82 -42.86 -2.40
CA TYR A 86 18.28 -41.89 -1.40
C TYR A 86 17.98 -42.26 0.05
N TRP A 87 17.04 -43.17 0.32
CA TRP A 87 16.75 -43.61 1.68
C TRP A 87 17.72 -44.68 2.18
N GLU A 88 18.22 -44.49 3.40
CA GLU A 88 19.08 -45.49 4.07
C GLU A 88 18.26 -46.75 4.42
N ASN A 89 17.02 -46.57 4.87
CA ASN A 89 16.05 -47.64 5.08
C ASN A 89 14.80 -47.38 4.22
N ARG A 90 14.50 -48.30 3.30
CA ARG A 90 13.44 -48.16 2.29
C ARG A 90 12.03 -48.26 2.86
N ASP A 91 11.88 -48.90 4.01
CA ASP A 91 10.59 -49.13 4.66
C ASP A 91 10.17 -47.96 5.55
N GLN A 92 11.05 -46.96 5.74
CA GLN A 92 10.74 -45.78 6.52
C GLN A 92 9.86 -44.79 5.75
N ALA A 93 8.89 -44.20 6.46
CA ALA A 93 8.08 -43.11 5.96
C ALA A 93 8.93 -41.84 5.75
N PHE A 94 8.52 -40.97 4.82
CA PHE A 94 9.19 -39.68 4.55
C PHE A 94 9.52 -38.89 5.84
N ARG A 95 8.61 -38.95 6.82
CA ARG A 95 8.71 -38.22 8.09
C ARG A 95 9.77 -38.76 9.04
N THR A 96 10.19 -40.00 8.99
CA THR A 96 11.20 -40.56 9.93
C THR A 96 12.50 -40.91 9.25
N SER A 97 12.44 -41.00 7.93
CA SER A 97 13.53 -41.46 7.07
C SER A 97 14.78 -40.59 7.05
N ASN A 98 15.95 -41.22 6.99
CA ASN A 98 17.25 -40.55 6.83
C ASN A 98 17.79 -40.68 5.40
N VAL A 99 18.44 -39.61 4.96
CA VAL A 99 18.96 -39.48 3.59
C VAL A 99 20.43 -39.89 3.57
N SER A 100 20.81 -40.70 2.60
CA SER A 100 22.20 -41.07 2.37
C SER A 100 23.11 -39.83 2.24
N ARG A 101 24.32 -39.90 2.82
CA ARG A 101 25.33 -38.83 2.75
C ARG A 101 25.64 -38.39 1.31
N ASN A 102 25.60 -39.35 0.38
CA ASN A 102 25.89 -39.16 -1.05
C ASN A 102 24.67 -38.69 -1.87
N ALA A 103 23.58 -38.29 -1.21
CA ALA A 103 22.41 -37.78 -1.91
C ALA A 103 22.72 -36.49 -2.68
N SER A 104 22.03 -36.33 -3.81
CA SER A 104 22.16 -35.16 -4.68
C SER A 104 21.65 -33.89 -3.97
N PHE A 105 22.11 -32.73 -4.43
CA PHE A 105 21.63 -31.45 -3.92
C PHE A 105 20.11 -31.28 -4.00
N GLY A 106 19.49 -31.77 -5.09
CA GLY A 106 18.04 -31.77 -5.23
C GLY A 106 17.34 -32.65 -4.19
N ALA A 107 17.83 -33.86 -3.96
CA ALA A 107 17.28 -34.75 -2.94
C ALA A 107 17.43 -34.17 -1.52
N LYS A 108 18.60 -33.62 -1.20
CA LYS A 108 18.84 -32.89 0.06
C LYS A 108 17.89 -31.68 0.20
N GLY A 109 17.66 -30.93 -0.88
CA GLY A 109 16.73 -29.80 -0.91
C GLY A 109 15.28 -30.21 -0.65
N ILE A 110 14.81 -31.29 -1.27
CA ILE A 110 13.47 -31.83 -1.01
C ILE A 110 13.35 -32.28 0.45
N MET A 111 14.35 -32.99 0.97
CA MET A 111 14.33 -33.51 2.33
C MET A 111 14.48 -32.42 3.41
N ALA A 112 15.06 -31.26 3.07
CA ALA A 112 15.06 -30.10 3.95
C ALA A 112 13.64 -29.53 4.22
N THR A 113 12.65 -29.86 3.40
CA THR A 113 11.23 -29.47 3.63
C THR A 113 10.53 -30.35 4.67
N ARG A 114 11.17 -31.44 5.11
CA ARG A 114 10.58 -32.45 6.00
C ARG A 114 10.09 -31.86 7.31
N ASP A 115 10.85 -30.97 7.94
CA ASP A 115 10.48 -30.40 9.24
C ASP A 115 9.29 -29.43 9.14
N LEU A 116 9.17 -28.74 8.01
CA LEU A 116 7.97 -27.96 7.71
C LEU A 116 6.75 -28.88 7.60
N ILE A 117 6.85 -29.95 6.80
CA ILE A 117 5.74 -30.88 6.58
C ILE A 117 5.40 -31.64 7.88
N ARG A 118 6.38 -32.04 8.70
CA ARG A 118 6.14 -32.71 9.98
C ARG A 118 5.26 -31.87 10.92
N ASN A 119 5.48 -30.57 10.97
CA ASN A 119 4.77 -29.67 11.86
C ASN A 119 3.38 -29.29 11.36
N GLU A 120 3.26 -29.11 10.04
CA GLU A 120 2.06 -28.56 9.41
C GLU A 120 1.13 -29.62 8.81
N ALA A 121 1.59 -30.86 8.63
CA ALA A 121 0.75 -31.96 8.20
C ALA A 121 0.03 -32.60 9.39
N CYS A 122 -1.19 -33.08 9.16
CA CYS A 122 -1.95 -33.89 10.10
C CYS A 122 -2.77 -34.92 9.32
N TRP A 123 -2.74 -36.17 9.77
CA TRP A 123 -3.67 -37.18 9.28
C TRP A 123 -5.06 -36.95 9.88
N ILE A 124 -6.05 -37.09 9.02
CA ILE A 124 -7.47 -37.14 9.34
C ILE A 124 -7.85 -38.62 9.28
N LEU A 125 -8.21 -39.17 10.42
CA LEU A 125 -8.43 -40.61 10.59
C LEU A 125 -9.82 -41.00 10.09
N ALA A 126 -9.90 -42.11 9.36
CA ALA A 126 -11.10 -42.91 9.14
C ALA A 126 -11.01 -44.15 10.04
N ASP A 127 -10.47 -45.26 9.52
CA ASP A 127 -10.19 -46.49 10.27
C ASP A 127 -8.80 -46.50 10.93
N GLY A 128 -7.91 -45.56 10.58
CA GLY A 128 -6.56 -45.46 11.14
C GLY A 128 -5.60 -46.57 10.69
N SER A 129 -5.95 -47.35 9.67
CA SER A 129 -5.16 -48.49 9.19
C SER A 129 -3.88 -48.05 8.48
N LYS A 130 -3.91 -46.90 7.81
CA LYS A 130 -2.74 -46.35 7.08
C LYS A 130 -1.81 -45.57 8.01
N VAL A 131 -2.33 -45.04 9.11
CA VAL A 131 -1.59 -44.14 10.01
C VAL A 131 -0.76 -44.90 11.04
N ASP A 132 0.55 -44.71 10.98
CA ASP A 132 1.49 -45.17 12.01
C ASP A 132 1.47 -44.24 13.23
N LEU A 133 1.27 -44.82 14.41
CA LEU A 133 1.13 -44.10 15.67
C LEU A 133 2.40 -43.31 16.03
N TRP A 134 3.59 -43.84 15.73
CA TRP A 134 4.89 -43.25 16.09
C TRP A 134 5.46 -42.32 15.01
N ALA A 135 5.17 -42.62 13.74
CA ALA A 135 5.80 -41.98 12.59
C ALA A 135 4.91 -40.95 11.87
N SER A 136 3.68 -40.74 12.32
CA SER A 136 2.72 -39.84 11.67
C SER A 136 2.05 -38.86 12.65
N PRO A 137 1.95 -37.56 12.32
CA PRO A 137 1.16 -36.62 13.10
C PRO A 137 -0.33 -36.82 12.79
N TRP A 138 -1.14 -37.15 13.80
CA TRP A 138 -2.59 -37.33 13.66
C TRP A 138 -3.40 -36.66 14.76
N ILE A 139 -2.73 -36.02 15.74
CA ILE A 139 -3.36 -35.22 16.78
C ILE A 139 -3.27 -33.74 16.38
N PRO A 140 -4.39 -33.08 16.00
CA PRO A 140 -4.35 -31.78 15.31
C PRO A 140 -3.66 -30.65 16.09
N TRP A 141 -3.85 -30.61 17.41
CA TRP A 141 -3.37 -29.54 18.29
C TRP A 141 -1.92 -29.72 18.77
N LEU A 142 -1.27 -30.84 18.45
CA LEU A 142 0.12 -31.10 18.83
C LEU A 142 1.06 -30.86 17.65
N ASP A 143 2.24 -30.31 17.94
CA ASP A 143 3.36 -30.30 16.99
C ASP A 143 4.02 -31.69 16.91
N TRP A 144 4.99 -31.85 16.01
CA TRP A 144 5.62 -33.14 15.75
C TRP A 144 6.31 -33.72 17.00
N ASP A 145 7.06 -32.89 17.73
CA ASP A 145 7.83 -33.35 18.88
C ASP A 145 6.91 -33.68 20.07
N LYS A 146 5.88 -32.87 20.33
CA LYS A 146 4.85 -33.18 21.34
C LYS A 146 4.04 -34.41 20.97
N SER A 147 3.75 -34.62 19.69
CA SER A 147 3.05 -35.82 19.23
C SER A 147 3.88 -37.06 19.56
N ARG A 148 5.20 -37.04 19.32
CA ARG A 148 6.09 -38.16 19.68
C ARG A 148 6.23 -38.37 21.18
N ALA A 149 6.19 -37.29 21.97
CA ALA A 149 6.23 -37.34 23.43
C ALA A 149 4.88 -37.69 24.08
N ALA A 150 3.80 -37.77 23.30
CA ALA A 150 2.46 -38.05 23.82
C ALA A 150 2.28 -39.50 24.31
N PHE A 151 3.16 -40.41 23.88
CA PHE A 151 3.07 -41.85 24.13
C PHE A 151 4.15 -42.32 25.11
N ASN A 152 3.82 -43.32 25.92
CA ASN A 152 4.79 -44.01 26.75
C ASN A 152 5.51 -45.11 25.93
N PRO A 153 6.81 -44.95 25.58
CA PRO A 153 7.55 -45.92 24.76
C PRO A 153 7.74 -47.28 25.42
N LEU A 154 7.55 -47.39 26.73
CA LEU A 154 7.62 -48.66 27.45
C LEU A 154 6.31 -49.45 27.36
N CYS A 155 5.19 -48.79 27.04
CA CYS A 155 3.86 -49.42 27.03
C CYS A 155 3.32 -49.66 25.62
N VAL A 156 3.86 -48.97 24.62
CA VAL A 156 3.36 -49.03 23.24
C VAL A 156 4.39 -49.73 22.36
N PRO A 157 4.06 -50.87 21.73
CA PRO A 157 4.94 -51.51 20.76
C PRO A 157 5.27 -50.57 19.58
N ASN A 158 6.46 -50.72 18.99
CA ASN A 158 6.89 -49.98 17.80
C ASN A 158 7.34 -50.99 16.74
N PRO A 159 6.72 -51.06 15.54
CA PRO A 159 5.67 -50.16 15.01
C PRO A 159 4.25 -50.48 15.52
N MET A 160 3.35 -49.50 15.42
CA MET A 160 1.93 -49.65 15.78
C MET A 160 1.04 -48.77 14.90
N LYS A 161 -0.14 -49.27 14.51
CA LYS A 161 -1.15 -48.51 13.76
C LYS A 161 -2.18 -47.89 14.69
N VAL A 162 -2.74 -46.75 14.27
CA VAL A 162 -3.79 -46.05 15.03
C VAL A 162 -5.09 -46.87 15.07
N SER A 163 -5.36 -47.70 14.07
CA SER A 163 -6.50 -48.62 14.06
C SER A 163 -6.58 -49.53 15.29
N THR A 164 -5.46 -49.82 15.95
CA THR A 164 -5.44 -50.64 17.18
C THR A 164 -6.02 -49.95 18.41
N LEU A 165 -6.17 -48.62 18.36
CA LEU A 165 -6.83 -47.82 19.38
C LEU A 165 -8.35 -47.69 19.15
N ILE A 166 -8.86 -48.21 18.03
CA ILE A 166 -10.25 -48.10 17.61
C ILE A 166 -10.90 -49.48 17.73
N GLY A 167 -11.99 -49.55 18.51
CA GLY A 167 -12.79 -50.75 18.68
C GLY A 167 -13.63 -51.08 17.44
N ALA A 168 -14.22 -52.28 17.43
CA ALA A 168 -15.10 -52.71 16.33
C ALA A 168 -16.42 -51.92 16.27
N ASP A 169 -16.82 -51.31 17.38
CA ASP A 169 -17.90 -50.33 17.50
C ASP A 169 -17.53 -48.96 16.90
N GLY A 170 -16.27 -48.82 16.47
CA GLY A 170 -15.70 -47.59 16.00
C GLY A 170 -15.23 -46.69 17.13
N GLU A 171 -15.46 -46.96 18.40
CA GLU A 171 -15.08 -46.06 19.49
C GLU A 171 -13.62 -46.22 19.92
N TRP A 172 -13.08 -45.23 20.64
CA TRP A 172 -11.73 -45.33 21.19
C TRP A 172 -11.68 -46.35 22.33
N ILE A 173 -10.69 -47.26 22.31
CA ILE A 173 -10.48 -48.24 23.38
C ILE A 173 -9.89 -47.53 24.61
N ALA A 174 -10.74 -47.21 25.58
CA ALA A 174 -10.40 -46.40 26.74
C ALA A 174 -9.20 -46.94 27.55
N SER A 175 -9.11 -48.27 27.72
CA SER A 175 -8.02 -48.92 28.45
C SER A 175 -6.65 -48.71 27.78
N SER A 176 -6.59 -48.83 26.46
CA SER A 176 -5.38 -48.56 25.68
C SER A 176 -5.03 -47.08 25.70
N VAL A 177 -6.00 -46.20 25.52
CA VAL A 177 -5.79 -44.73 25.54
C VAL A 177 -5.22 -44.26 26.87
N GLN A 178 -5.80 -44.67 28.01
CA GLN A 178 -5.33 -44.25 29.33
C GLN A 178 -3.95 -44.83 29.68
N ARG A 179 -3.65 -46.04 29.22
CA ARG A 179 -2.36 -46.69 29.49
C ARG A 179 -1.23 -46.14 28.63
N TRP A 180 -1.52 -45.80 27.37
CA TRP A 180 -0.50 -45.49 26.38
C TRP A 180 -0.15 -44.01 26.30
N PHE A 181 -1.10 -43.13 26.62
CA PHE A 181 -0.93 -41.68 26.48
C PHE A 181 -0.72 -40.97 27.82
N VAL A 182 -0.02 -39.84 27.76
CA VAL A 182 0.05 -38.91 28.89
C VAL A 182 -1.38 -38.47 29.27
N PRO A 183 -1.75 -38.39 30.57
CA PRO A 183 -3.13 -38.13 31.00
C PRO A 183 -3.79 -36.89 30.37
N SER A 184 -3.02 -35.83 30.13
CA SER A 184 -3.50 -34.59 29.49
C SER A 184 -3.89 -34.78 28.02
N VAL A 185 -3.21 -35.68 27.31
CA VAL A 185 -3.54 -36.01 25.91
C VAL A 185 -4.67 -37.03 25.88
N ALA A 186 -4.61 -38.06 26.73
CA ALA A 186 -5.62 -39.11 26.85
C ALA A 186 -7.02 -38.54 27.06
N SER A 187 -7.17 -37.55 27.95
CA SER A 187 -8.44 -36.89 28.24
C SER A 187 -9.01 -36.13 27.04
N SER A 188 -8.19 -35.74 26.07
CA SER A 188 -8.59 -34.92 24.92
C SER A 188 -8.73 -35.73 23.63
N LEU A 189 -8.31 -37.00 23.59
CA LEU A 189 -8.32 -37.81 22.35
C LEU A 189 -9.73 -38.01 21.77
N HIS A 190 -10.75 -38.10 22.63
CA HIS A 190 -12.15 -38.21 22.19
C HIS A 190 -12.64 -37.00 21.36
N LEU A 191 -11.96 -35.84 21.45
CA LEU A 191 -12.28 -34.64 20.67
C LEU A 191 -11.88 -34.76 19.20
N ILE A 192 -11.07 -35.75 18.83
CA ILE A 192 -10.65 -35.96 17.45
C ILE A 192 -11.83 -36.45 16.63
N LYS A 193 -12.33 -35.57 15.75
CA LYS A 193 -13.33 -35.94 14.75
C LYS A 193 -12.70 -36.83 13.69
N ARG A 194 -13.38 -37.93 13.38
CA ARG A 194 -12.97 -38.91 12.38
C ARG A 194 -13.89 -38.88 11.17
N LEU A 195 -13.36 -39.30 10.03
CA LEU A 195 -14.12 -39.59 8.83
C LEU A 195 -14.92 -40.89 9.01
N PRO A 196 -15.99 -41.10 8.23
CA PRO A 196 -16.67 -42.38 8.19
C PRO A 196 -15.68 -43.51 7.84
N SER A 197 -15.81 -44.68 8.48
CA SER A 197 -14.94 -45.84 8.26
C SER A 197 -14.97 -46.39 6.83
N SER A 198 -15.94 -45.97 6.01
CA SER A 198 -16.01 -46.29 4.58
C SER A 198 -15.06 -45.45 3.72
N GLN A 199 -14.47 -44.39 4.28
CA GLN A 199 -13.49 -43.54 3.61
C GLN A 199 -12.08 -43.96 3.99
N ASP A 200 -11.11 -43.51 3.20
CA ASP A 200 -9.69 -43.70 3.49
C ASP A 200 -9.18 -42.63 4.46
N ASP A 201 -8.16 -42.98 5.25
CA ASP A 201 -7.35 -42.00 5.99
C ASP A 201 -6.76 -40.96 5.03
N LEU A 202 -6.88 -39.67 5.37
CA LEU A 202 -6.43 -38.57 4.53
C LEU A 202 -5.33 -37.75 5.19
N LEU A 203 -4.28 -37.43 4.44
CA LEU A 203 -3.28 -36.47 4.89
C LEU A 203 -3.67 -35.04 4.50
N GLY A 204 -3.89 -34.19 5.50
CA GLY A 204 -4.23 -32.79 5.36
C GLY A 204 -3.14 -31.83 5.85
N TRP A 205 -3.21 -30.59 5.40
CA TRP A 205 -2.41 -29.47 5.92
C TRP A 205 -3.23 -28.68 6.95
N LYS A 206 -2.72 -28.52 8.18
CA LYS A 206 -3.45 -27.97 9.33
C LYS A 206 -4.06 -26.59 9.06
N ASP A 207 -3.30 -25.72 8.41
CA ASP A 207 -3.71 -24.33 8.12
C ASP A 207 -4.47 -24.16 6.79
N ALA A 208 -4.73 -25.24 6.05
CA ALA A 208 -5.53 -25.19 4.82
C ALA A 208 -7.02 -25.29 5.14
N THR A 209 -7.84 -24.38 4.61
CA THR A 209 -9.30 -24.36 4.82
C THR A 209 -10.00 -25.62 4.32
N ASN A 210 -9.50 -26.23 3.26
CA ASN A 210 -9.98 -27.49 2.69
C ASN A 210 -9.03 -28.67 2.97
N GLY A 211 -8.04 -28.49 3.85
CA GLY A 211 -7.00 -29.49 4.12
C GLY A 211 -6.00 -29.73 2.97
N MET A 212 -6.16 -29.07 1.81
CA MET A 212 -5.33 -29.33 0.63
C MET A 212 -4.03 -28.52 0.64
N PHE A 213 -2.94 -29.18 0.33
CA PHE A 213 -1.65 -28.54 0.17
C PHE A 213 -1.59 -27.62 -1.06
N SER A 214 -1.04 -26.43 -0.86
CA SER A 214 -0.51 -25.60 -1.95
C SER A 214 0.76 -24.89 -1.49
N PRO A 215 1.66 -24.49 -2.41
CA PRO A 215 2.81 -23.68 -2.05
C PRO A 215 2.45 -22.37 -1.34
N SER A 216 1.28 -21.79 -1.64
CA SER A 216 0.80 -20.59 -0.97
C SER A 216 0.45 -20.83 0.49
N VAL A 217 -0.22 -21.95 0.80
CA VAL A 217 -0.54 -22.31 2.19
C VAL A 217 0.74 -22.67 2.95
N ALA A 218 1.65 -23.42 2.32
CA ALA A 218 2.95 -23.74 2.91
C ALA A 218 3.77 -22.49 3.23
N TYR A 219 3.80 -21.52 2.31
CA TYR A 219 4.42 -20.21 2.53
C TYR A 219 3.80 -19.50 3.74
N LYS A 220 2.47 -19.48 3.85
CA LYS A 220 1.75 -18.89 4.99
C LYS A 220 2.18 -19.53 6.31
N SER A 221 2.29 -20.87 6.38
CA SER A 221 2.80 -21.58 7.57
C SER A 221 4.24 -21.21 7.92
N ILE A 222 5.12 -21.05 6.92
CA ILE A 222 6.53 -20.63 7.15
C ILE A 222 6.60 -19.24 7.78
N ILE A 223 5.78 -18.29 7.31
CA ILE A 223 5.79 -16.92 7.84
C ILE A 223 5.00 -16.77 9.15
N LYS A 224 4.08 -17.70 9.46
CA LYS A 224 3.19 -17.64 10.63
C LYS A 224 3.93 -17.52 11.95
N ARG A 225 5.09 -18.17 12.08
CA ARG A 225 5.94 -18.09 13.29
C ARG A 225 6.53 -16.69 13.52
N ARG A 226 6.52 -15.83 12.50
CA ARG A 226 6.96 -14.43 12.58
C ARG A 226 5.79 -13.46 12.73
N TRP A 227 4.55 -13.94 12.77
CA TRP A 227 3.41 -13.06 12.99
C TRP A 227 3.44 -12.56 14.43
N GLY A 228 3.38 -11.24 14.57
CA GLY A 228 2.99 -10.62 15.83
C GLY A 228 1.47 -10.63 16.00
N GLU A 229 1.01 -9.86 16.99
CA GLU A 229 -0.41 -9.66 17.26
C GLU A 229 -1.15 -9.12 16.04
N THR A 230 -2.41 -9.52 15.91
CA THR A 230 -3.28 -8.99 14.85
C THR A 230 -3.73 -7.60 15.26
N ASP A 231 -3.51 -6.61 14.41
CA ASP A 231 -3.90 -5.24 14.71
C ASP A 231 -4.93 -4.77 13.68
N GLN A 232 -6.15 -4.51 14.18
CA GLN A 232 -7.29 -4.13 13.36
C GLN A 232 -7.08 -2.80 12.64
N LEU A 233 -6.21 -1.93 13.14
CA LEU A 233 -5.89 -0.65 12.50
C LEU A 233 -5.34 -0.87 11.08
N TRP A 234 -4.48 -1.85 10.86
CA TRP A 234 -3.93 -2.11 9.53
C TRP A 234 -5.01 -2.53 8.54
N LEU A 235 -5.90 -3.42 8.97
CA LEU A 235 -7.05 -3.83 8.16
C LEU A 235 -7.93 -2.64 7.77
N ARG A 236 -8.15 -1.70 8.69
CA ARG A 236 -8.91 -0.48 8.43
C ARG A 236 -8.22 0.40 7.39
N ILE A 237 -6.91 0.66 7.54
CA ILE A 237 -6.12 1.46 6.58
C ILE A 237 -6.23 0.88 5.16
N TRP A 238 -6.00 -0.42 5.00
CA TRP A 238 -5.98 -1.06 3.68
C TRP A 238 -7.36 -1.16 3.02
N LYS A 239 -8.44 -1.21 3.82
CA LYS A 239 -9.83 -1.25 3.34
C LYS A 239 -10.40 0.12 2.94
N LEU A 240 -9.72 1.23 3.25
CA LEU A 240 -10.16 2.57 2.87
C LEU A 240 -10.36 2.70 1.36
N GLN A 241 -11.40 3.40 0.95
CA GLN A 241 -11.66 3.73 -0.46
C GLN A 241 -10.96 5.05 -0.85
N ILE A 242 -9.64 5.07 -0.70
CA ILE A 242 -8.75 6.19 -1.03
C ILE A 242 -7.61 5.72 -1.94
N THR A 243 -6.84 6.66 -2.49
CA THR A 243 -5.69 6.30 -3.34
C THR A 243 -4.64 5.48 -2.58
N GLU A 244 -4.01 4.53 -3.26
CA GLU A 244 -2.95 3.68 -2.65
C GLU A 244 -1.77 4.51 -2.12
N ARG A 245 -1.47 5.63 -2.78
CA ARG A 245 -0.45 6.59 -2.34
C ARG A 245 -0.72 7.14 -0.94
N LEU A 246 -2.00 7.35 -0.61
CA LEU A 246 -2.43 7.82 0.70
C LEU A 246 -2.45 6.73 1.76
N LYS A 247 -2.90 5.52 1.41
CA LYS A 247 -2.79 4.36 2.30
C LYS A 247 -1.33 4.12 2.71
N MET A 248 -0.41 4.23 1.75
CA MET A 248 1.02 4.14 2.00
C MET A 248 1.54 5.24 2.94
N LEU A 249 1.01 6.46 2.86
CA LEU A 249 1.39 7.54 3.78
C LEU A 249 0.90 7.24 5.20
N LEU A 250 -0.36 6.86 5.35
CA LEU A 250 -0.93 6.47 6.65
C LEU A 250 -0.15 5.30 7.25
N TRP A 251 0.19 4.30 6.43
CA TRP A 251 1.01 3.18 6.86
C TRP A 251 2.41 3.63 7.33
N LYS A 252 3.10 4.50 6.57
CA LYS A 252 4.41 5.06 6.96
C LYS A 252 4.32 5.89 8.25
N LEU A 253 3.22 6.61 8.45
CA LEU A 253 2.96 7.39 9.64
C LEU A 253 2.73 6.49 10.86
N CYS A 254 1.87 5.47 10.75
CA CYS A 254 1.64 4.49 11.82
C CYS A 254 2.89 3.70 12.20
N ARG A 255 3.70 3.33 11.21
CA ARG A 255 4.99 2.65 11.44
C ARG A 255 6.04 3.60 11.99
N ASP A 256 5.74 4.91 12.03
CA ASP A 256 6.68 5.99 12.33
C ASP A 256 7.97 5.76 11.52
N ILE A 257 7.92 5.89 10.19
CA ILE A 257 9.07 5.70 9.29
C ILE A 257 9.21 6.84 8.28
N ILE A 258 8.56 7.97 8.55
CA ILE A 258 8.76 9.19 7.79
C ILE A 258 10.05 9.85 8.30
N PRO A 259 10.97 10.29 7.41
CA PRO A 259 12.27 10.82 7.79
C PRO A 259 12.19 12.27 8.26
N PHE A 260 11.50 12.52 9.37
CA PHE A 260 11.45 13.84 10.00
C PHE A 260 12.82 14.27 10.57
N GLY A 261 13.07 15.57 10.63
CA GLY A 261 14.29 16.18 11.14
C GLY A 261 14.67 15.69 12.54
N ASN A 262 13.70 15.55 13.46
CA ASN A 262 13.96 15.01 14.80
C ASN A 262 14.55 13.59 14.81
N ARG A 263 14.25 12.80 13.78
CA ARG A 263 14.75 11.44 13.59
C ARG A 263 16.04 11.44 12.79
N LEU A 264 16.10 12.22 11.72
CA LEU A 264 17.30 12.36 10.90
C LEU A 264 18.46 12.96 11.67
N GLN A 265 18.21 13.84 12.65
CA GLN A 265 19.24 14.36 13.54
C GLN A 265 19.99 13.23 14.26
N ARG A 266 19.27 12.21 14.75
CA ARG A 266 19.88 11.07 15.44
C ARG A 266 20.79 10.22 14.54
N ILE A 267 20.57 10.27 13.22
CA ILE A 267 21.29 9.45 12.24
C ILE A 267 22.41 10.25 11.57
N PHE A 268 22.14 11.50 11.20
CA PHE A 268 23.00 12.33 10.34
C PHE A 268 23.39 13.68 10.95
N GLY A 269 22.82 14.07 12.10
CA GLY A 269 23.08 15.38 12.72
C GLY A 269 22.34 16.55 12.06
N ASN A 270 21.30 16.27 11.26
CA ASN A 270 20.49 17.29 10.59
C ASN A 270 19.76 18.22 11.58
N SER A 271 19.30 19.37 11.08
CA SER A 271 18.42 20.28 11.83
C SER A 271 17.15 19.56 12.29
N THR A 272 16.73 19.84 13.53
CA THR A 272 15.43 19.38 14.04
C THR A 272 14.31 20.32 13.64
N ARG A 273 14.59 21.49 13.08
CA ARG A 273 13.55 22.49 12.80
C ARG A 273 12.64 22.05 11.65
N CYS A 274 11.36 22.37 11.79
CA CYS A 274 10.33 22.13 10.80
C CYS A 274 10.72 22.77 9.48
N VAL A 275 10.68 21.96 8.42
CA VAL A 275 11.02 22.40 7.06
C VAL A 275 10.04 23.42 6.48
N ILE A 276 8.83 23.54 7.06
CA ILE A 276 7.80 24.48 6.59
C ILE A 276 7.89 25.81 7.34
N CYS A 277 7.81 25.79 8.67
CA CYS A 277 7.76 27.03 9.45
C CYS A 277 9.10 27.47 10.04
N GLY A 278 10.09 26.59 10.16
CA GLY A 278 11.38 26.90 10.79
C GLY A 278 11.37 27.09 12.31
N GLU A 279 10.20 27.15 12.96
CA GLU A 279 10.07 27.58 14.36
C GLU A 279 9.99 26.45 15.40
N ALA A 280 9.55 25.25 15.02
CA ALA A 280 9.32 24.14 15.94
C ALA A 280 10.01 22.85 15.46
N ASP A 281 10.06 21.81 16.29
CA ASP A 281 10.65 20.53 15.90
C ASP A 281 9.84 19.83 14.79
N ASP A 282 10.55 19.44 13.73
CA ASP A 282 10.08 18.63 12.62
C ASP A 282 9.71 17.24 13.13
N SER A 283 8.41 17.05 13.26
CA SER A 283 7.78 15.86 13.81
C SER A 283 6.43 15.65 13.13
N ALA A 284 5.93 14.43 13.15
CA ALA A 284 4.62 14.13 12.56
C ALA A 284 3.52 15.01 13.15
N GLN A 285 3.46 15.13 14.47
CA GLN A 285 2.44 15.93 15.14
C GLN A 285 2.54 17.40 14.77
N HIS A 286 3.76 17.96 14.71
CA HIS A 286 3.92 19.33 14.28
C HIS A 286 3.49 19.52 12.83
N LEU A 287 4.08 18.75 11.91
CA LEU A 287 3.86 18.91 10.48
C LEU A 287 2.38 18.73 10.10
N PHE A 288 1.70 17.74 10.67
CA PHE A 288 0.32 17.41 10.30
C PHE A 288 -0.76 18.17 11.09
N PHE A 289 -0.47 18.70 12.29
CA PHE A 289 -1.52 19.33 13.13
C PHE A 289 -1.15 20.67 13.76
N LYS A 290 0.14 20.94 14.07
CA LYS A 290 0.53 22.16 14.82
C LYS A 290 1.26 23.21 13.99
N CYS A 291 1.72 22.87 12.79
CA CYS A 291 2.34 23.81 11.87
C CYS A 291 1.32 24.89 11.48
N PRO A 292 1.70 26.19 11.37
CA PRO A 292 0.79 27.25 10.96
C PRO A 292 0.00 26.92 9.68
N LEU A 293 0.69 26.36 8.67
CA LEU A 293 0.07 25.91 7.43
C LEU A 293 -0.96 24.80 7.69
N ALA A 294 -0.59 23.78 8.48
CA ALA A 294 -1.51 22.68 8.81
C ALA A 294 -2.75 23.19 9.54
N LYS A 295 -2.59 24.12 10.50
CA LYS A 295 -3.70 24.76 11.21
C LYS A 295 -4.66 25.47 10.26
N ALA A 296 -4.12 26.25 9.32
CA ALA A 296 -4.93 26.94 8.32
C ALA A 296 -5.73 25.95 7.46
N VAL A 297 -5.09 24.86 7.02
CA VAL A 297 -5.74 23.80 6.22
C VAL A 297 -6.85 23.09 7.00
N TRP A 298 -6.63 22.74 8.26
CA TRP A 298 -7.65 22.13 9.12
C TRP A 298 -8.83 23.08 9.37
N PHE A 299 -8.56 24.36 9.58
CA PHE A 299 -9.58 25.38 9.81
C PHE A 299 -10.37 25.74 8.54
N ALA A 300 -9.71 25.75 7.37
CA ALA A 300 -10.37 25.97 6.08
C ALA A 300 -11.17 24.75 5.58
N SER A 301 -10.98 23.58 6.20
CA SER A 301 -11.77 22.40 5.89
C SER A 301 -13.25 22.60 6.26
N ARG A 302 -14.15 21.77 5.70
CA ARG A 302 -15.60 21.82 5.99
C ARG A 302 -15.96 21.67 7.47
N TRP A 303 -15.02 21.16 8.28
CA TRP A 303 -15.21 20.91 9.70
C TRP A 303 -14.62 22.02 10.58
N ALA A 304 -13.93 23.00 10.01
CA ALA A 304 -13.30 24.11 10.73
C ALA A 304 -12.51 23.67 11.97
N ILE A 305 -11.71 22.60 11.82
CA ILE A 305 -11.06 21.95 12.93
C ILE A 305 -9.93 22.81 13.46
N ARG A 306 -9.99 23.10 14.75
CA ARG A 306 -8.91 23.70 15.52
C ARG A 306 -7.87 22.64 15.91
N SER A 307 -6.96 22.36 14.99
CA SER A 307 -5.94 21.30 15.15
C SER A 307 -4.88 21.62 16.21
N ASP A 308 -4.74 22.88 16.62
CA ASP A 308 -3.88 23.36 17.71
C ASP A 308 -4.21 22.71 19.05
N SER A 309 -5.48 22.35 19.25
CA SER A 309 -5.97 21.76 20.50
C SER A 309 -5.76 20.24 20.56
N LEU A 310 -5.33 19.62 19.45
CA LEU A 310 -5.15 18.18 19.35
C LEU A 310 -3.73 17.77 19.77
N ASN A 311 -3.66 16.95 20.82
CA ASN A 311 -2.42 16.37 21.30
C ASN A 311 -2.44 14.85 21.17
N PHE A 312 -1.40 14.30 20.56
CA PHE A 312 -1.23 12.86 20.32
C PHE A 312 0.07 12.41 20.99
N GLY A 313 0.06 11.22 21.60
CA GLY A 313 1.24 10.64 22.24
C GLY A 313 2.19 9.98 21.24
N ALA A 314 1.63 9.37 20.19
CA ALA A 314 2.37 8.73 19.13
C ALA A 314 1.79 9.03 17.74
N PRO A 315 2.59 8.91 16.65
CA PRO A 315 2.10 8.97 15.27
C PRO A 315 0.97 7.98 14.96
N ARG A 316 0.95 6.84 15.66
CA ARG A 316 -0.15 5.86 15.57
C ARG A 316 -1.49 6.46 16.01
N ASP A 317 -1.52 7.16 17.14
CA ASP A 317 -2.74 7.75 17.71
C ASP A 317 -3.34 8.79 16.75
N MET A 318 -2.48 9.50 16.01
CA MET A 318 -2.91 10.44 14.97
C MET A 318 -3.72 9.72 13.89
N VAL A 319 -3.25 8.54 13.44
CA VAL A 319 -3.96 7.76 12.43
C VAL A 319 -5.23 7.13 12.99
N GLU A 320 -5.21 6.63 14.23
CA GLU A 320 -6.43 6.14 14.89
C GLU A 320 -7.50 7.23 14.97
N TRP A 321 -7.10 8.45 15.37
CA TRP A 321 -7.99 9.60 15.39
C TRP A 321 -8.47 10.00 13.99
N LEU A 322 -7.59 9.97 12.99
CA LEU A 322 -8.00 10.20 11.60
C LEU A 322 -9.06 9.18 11.17
N LEU A 323 -8.90 7.89 11.48
CA LEU A 323 -9.85 6.87 11.05
C LEU A 323 -11.16 6.86 11.85
N SER A 324 -11.17 7.43 13.06
CA SER A 324 -12.32 7.52 13.96
C SER A 324 -12.28 8.83 14.76
N PRO A 325 -12.59 9.98 14.13
CA PRO A 325 -12.63 11.23 14.86
C PRO A 325 -13.77 11.19 15.88
N LYS A 326 -13.44 11.48 17.14
CA LYS A 326 -14.39 11.39 18.27
C LYS A 326 -15.64 12.28 18.11
N PHE A 327 -15.55 13.33 17.31
CA PHE A 327 -16.65 14.28 17.06
C PHE A 327 -17.66 13.80 16.00
N LEU A 328 -17.40 12.69 15.29
CA LEU A 328 -18.33 12.08 14.32
C LEU A 328 -19.05 10.84 14.87
N GLN A 329 -19.04 10.63 16.21
CA GLN A 329 -19.82 9.54 16.81
C GLN A 329 -21.33 9.83 16.66
N GLY A 330 -21.95 9.24 15.63
CA GLY A 330 -23.37 9.38 15.31
C GLY A 330 -23.69 9.89 13.91
N ALA A 331 -22.70 10.07 13.03
CA ALA A 331 -22.88 10.65 11.71
C ALA A 331 -22.86 9.57 10.58
N ASP A 332 -23.75 9.74 9.60
CA ASP A 332 -24.06 8.73 8.56
C ASP A 332 -22.93 8.54 7.52
N GLY A 333 -23.01 7.45 6.76
CA GLY A 333 -21.95 6.91 5.89
C GLY A 333 -21.33 7.81 4.81
N ASP A 334 -21.81 9.04 4.63
CA ASP A 334 -21.24 10.06 3.73
C ASP A 334 -19.99 10.77 4.33
N ASP A 335 -19.79 10.67 5.66
CA ASP A 335 -18.67 11.31 6.37
C ASP A 335 -17.30 10.65 6.14
N LEU A 336 -17.26 9.39 5.69
CA LEU A 336 -16.02 8.73 5.25
C LEU A 336 -15.39 9.43 4.03
N GLY A 337 -16.22 10.06 3.18
CA GLY A 337 -15.76 10.83 2.02
C GLY A 337 -15.05 12.13 2.40
N ILE A 338 -15.38 12.71 3.55
CA ILE A 338 -14.73 13.92 4.06
C ILE A 338 -13.41 13.55 4.77
N LEU A 339 -13.35 12.38 5.40
CA LEU A 339 -12.10 11.81 5.89
C LEU A 339 -11.09 11.60 4.76
N ALA A 340 -11.55 11.12 3.60
CA ALA A 340 -10.75 11.01 2.39
C ALA A 340 -10.24 12.38 1.88
N LYS A 341 -10.99 13.47 2.07
CA LYS A 341 -10.58 14.84 1.73
C LYS A 341 -9.54 15.40 2.70
N VAL A 342 -9.64 15.08 3.98
CA VAL A 342 -8.61 15.40 4.99
C VAL A 342 -7.34 14.59 4.79
N ILE A 343 -7.47 13.32 4.37
CA ILE A 343 -6.32 12.54 3.93
C ILE A 343 -5.75 13.14 2.63
N SER A 344 -6.58 13.69 1.73
CA SER A 344 -6.14 14.49 0.57
C SER A 344 -5.42 15.79 0.96
N ALA A 345 -5.84 16.46 2.04
CA ALA A 345 -5.13 17.60 2.61
C ALA A 345 -3.79 17.17 3.25
N ALA A 346 -3.74 15.99 3.88
CA ALA A 346 -2.50 15.33 4.26
C ALA A 346 -1.66 14.87 3.04
N ALA A 347 -2.27 14.68 1.86
CA ALA A 347 -1.59 14.50 0.58
C ALA A 347 -0.99 15.80 0.04
N CYS A 348 -1.63 16.95 0.27
CA CYS A 348 -1.03 18.26 -0.01
C CYS A 348 0.25 18.50 0.82
N LEU A 349 0.34 17.91 2.02
CA LEU A 349 1.58 17.86 2.81
C LEU A 349 2.66 16.92 2.20
N ARG A 350 2.31 16.09 1.21
CA ARG A 350 3.27 15.27 0.44
C ARG A 350 3.72 15.96 -0.85
N THR A 351 2.90 16.79 -1.49
CA THR A 351 3.34 17.61 -2.63
C THR A 351 4.38 18.64 -2.21
N THR A 352 4.36 19.11 -0.96
CA THR A 352 5.47 19.89 -0.37
C THR A 352 6.72 19.05 -0.04
N TRP A 353 6.58 17.73 0.12
CA TRP A 353 7.67 16.80 0.46
C TRP A 353 8.39 16.21 -0.78
N GLU A 354 7.70 16.07 -1.91
CA GLU A 354 8.28 15.57 -3.17
C GLU A 354 8.91 16.64 -4.06
N SER A 355 9.00 17.89 -3.58
CA SER A 355 9.75 18.96 -4.24
C SER A 355 11.08 19.24 -3.52
N PRO A 356 12.13 18.39 -3.65
CA PRO A 356 13.46 18.67 -3.13
C PRO A 356 14.20 19.71 -3.99
N SER A 357 13.57 20.84 -4.35
CA SER A 357 14.18 21.86 -5.21
C SER A 357 13.93 23.31 -4.80
N ILE A 358 13.23 23.59 -3.69
CA ILE A 358 12.89 24.98 -3.35
C ILE A 358 13.95 25.67 -2.48
N VAL A 359 14.99 24.96 -2.03
CA VAL A 359 16.13 25.59 -1.33
C VAL A 359 17.44 25.18 -2.00
N GLY A 360 17.70 25.75 -3.18
CA GLY A 360 18.97 25.58 -3.88
C GLY A 360 18.81 25.40 -5.39
N GLY A 361 18.36 26.45 -6.08
CA GLY A 361 18.33 26.50 -7.54
C GLY A 361 18.59 27.93 -7.99
N SER A 362 19.71 28.12 -8.68
CA SER A 362 20.13 29.38 -9.27
C SER A 362 19.02 30.03 -10.09
N GLN A 363 18.83 31.33 -9.87
CA GLN A 363 18.12 32.21 -10.78
C GLN A 363 18.63 32.02 -12.21
N ASN A 364 17.76 31.53 -13.09
CA ASN A 364 17.80 31.83 -14.51
C ASN A 364 16.35 32.10 -14.92
N SER A 365 16.04 33.39 -15.03
CA SER A 365 14.78 33.96 -15.46
C SER A 365 14.49 33.66 -16.94
N PRO A 366 13.22 33.47 -17.33
CA PRO A 366 12.72 33.85 -18.63
C PRO A 366 12.10 35.25 -18.52
N THR A 367 12.83 36.21 -19.07
CA THR A 367 12.47 37.61 -19.21
C THR A 367 11.29 37.80 -20.18
N ALA A 368 10.45 38.82 -19.89
CA ALA A 368 9.64 39.61 -20.82
C ALA A 368 8.15 39.27 -21.04
N ILE A 369 7.28 39.56 -20.05
CA ILE A 369 5.88 40.00 -20.29
C ILE A 369 5.47 41.21 -19.40
N TYR A 370 6.35 41.75 -18.55
CA TYR A 370 5.96 42.81 -17.60
C TYR A 370 6.03 44.21 -18.21
N THR A 371 5.01 44.57 -18.99
CA THR A 371 4.79 45.93 -19.51
C THR A 371 3.81 46.70 -18.64
N GLY A 372 4.06 46.86 -17.33
CA GLY A 372 3.30 47.76 -16.43
C GLY A 372 1.77 47.57 -16.33
N LYS A 373 1.18 46.60 -17.03
CA LYS A 373 -0.24 46.23 -17.06
C LYS A 373 -0.42 44.91 -16.29
N PRO A 374 -1.54 44.71 -15.57
CA PRO A 374 -1.82 43.43 -14.92
C PRO A 374 -1.98 42.32 -15.96
N VAL A 375 -1.28 41.20 -15.74
CA VAL A 375 -1.29 40.03 -16.63
C VAL A 375 -2.15 38.94 -16.00
N LEU A 376 -3.16 38.47 -16.71
CA LEU A 376 -3.99 37.33 -16.30
C LEU A 376 -3.50 36.08 -16.99
N LEU A 377 -3.04 35.11 -16.20
CA LEU A 377 -2.74 33.75 -16.65
C LEU A 377 -4.03 32.94 -16.57
N VAL A 378 -4.43 32.29 -17.66
CA VAL A 378 -5.69 31.54 -17.75
C VAL A 378 -5.44 30.15 -18.31
N ASP A 379 -6.01 29.14 -17.65
CA ASP A 379 -5.98 27.75 -18.11
C ASP A 379 -7.23 26.98 -17.67
N ALA A 380 -7.53 25.88 -18.36
CA ALA A 380 -8.65 24.99 -18.05
C ALA A 380 -8.22 23.53 -17.80
N ALA A 381 -8.85 22.89 -16.82
CA ALA A 381 -8.79 21.46 -16.62
C ALA A 381 -10.13 20.84 -17.02
N PHE A 382 -10.12 19.82 -17.89
CA PHE A 382 -11.33 19.19 -18.42
C PHE A 382 -11.29 17.66 -18.32
N LYS A 383 -12.38 17.05 -17.83
CA LYS A 383 -12.61 15.60 -17.88
C LYS A 383 -14.10 15.27 -17.64
N ASP A 384 -14.64 14.32 -18.40
CA ASP A 384 -15.99 13.75 -18.23
C ASP A 384 -17.10 14.83 -18.17
N LEU A 385 -17.17 15.68 -19.20
CA LEU A 385 -18.12 16.81 -19.35
C LEU A 385 -18.02 17.92 -18.30
N ARG A 386 -17.07 17.81 -17.37
CA ARG A 386 -16.78 18.84 -16.37
C ARG A 386 -15.49 19.54 -16.71
N ALA A 387 -15.43 20.81 -16.33
CA ALA A 387 -14.25 21.64 -16.43
C ALA A 387 -14.07 22.53 -15.20
N ALA A 388 -12.84 23.00 -14.99
CA ALA A 388 -12.58 24.12 -14.10
C ALA A 388 -11.52 25.03 -14.71
N ALA A 389 -11.74 26.34 -14.59
CA ALA A 389 -10.77 27.37 -14.95
C ALA A 389 -9.96 27.80 -13.73
N GLY A 390 -8.67 28.00 -13.94
CA GLY A 390 -7.79 28.74 -13.05
C GLY A 390 -7.44 30.07 -13.72
N ILE A 391 -7.73 31.18 -13.04
CA ILE A 391 -7.42 32.54 -13.52
C ILE A 391 -6.54 33.19 -12.46
N VAL A 392 -5.33 33.60 -12.83
CA VAL A 392 -4.32 34.07 -11.87
C VAL A 392 -3.78 35.42 -12.34
N VAL A 393 -3.73 36.40 -11.43
CA VAL A 393 -3.23 37.75 -11.73
C VAL A 393 -1.77 37.86 -11.32
N ALA A 394 -0.90 38.05 -12.31
CA ALA A 394 0.53 38.28 -12.12
C ALA A 394 0.85 39.78 -12.13
N VAL A 395 1.58 40.24 -11.11
CA VAL A 395 1.96 41.65 -10.92
C VAL A 395 3.43 41.91 -11.29
N SER A 396 4.32 40.95 -11.03
CA SER A 396 5.75 40.99 -11.38
C SER A 396 6.31 39.57 -11.47
N GLU A 397 7.54 39.37 -11.96
CA GLU A 397 8.19 38.05 -12.07
C GLU A 397 7.98 37.19 -10.80
N GLY A 398 7.13 36.16 -10.92
CA GLY A 398 6.85 35.19 -9.86
C GLY A 398 5.87 35.61 -8.76
N ASN A 399 5.38 36.85 -8.75
CA ASN A 399 4.43 37.33 -7.73
C ASN A 399 2.99 37.40 -8.26
N VAL A 400 2.13 36.59 -7.64
CA VAL A 400 0.69 36.55 -7.87
C VAL A 400 -0.01 37.40 -6.82
N SER A 401 -0.95 38.26 -7.24
CA SER A 401 -1.75 39.07 -6.32
C SER A 401 -3.06 38.41 -5.90
N GLU A 402 -3.75 37.78 -6.84
CA GLU A 402 -5.07 37.21 -6.62
C GLU A 402 -5.41 36.20 -7.72
N ALA A 403 -6.42 35.38 -7.45
CA ALA A 403 -6.87 34.38 -8.39
C ALA A 403 -8.35 34.05 -8.24
N MET A 404 -8.89 33.42 -9.26
CA MET A 404 -10.25 32.93 -9.33
C MET A 404 -10.22 31.49 -9.84
N ALA A 405 -10.93 30.61 -9.13
CA ALA A 405 -11.25 29.28 -9.60
C ALA A 405 -12.74 29.22 -9.95
N VAL A 406 -13.09 28.62 -11.08
CA VAL A 406 -14.50 28.48 -11.51
C VAL A 406 -14.70 27.09 -12.11
N CYS A 407 -15.65 26.32 -11.57
CA CYS A 407 -16.09 25.05 -12.14
C CYS A 407 -17.29 25.27 -13.07
N PHE A 408 -17.33 24.58 -14.20
CA PHE A 408 -18.41 24.65 -15.18
C PHE A 408 -18.47 23.36 -15.99
N GLU A 409 -19.50 23.21 -16.81
CA GLU A 409 -19.63 22.12 -17.76
C GLU A 409 -19.09 22.53 -19.12
N ALA A 410 -18.46 21.59 -19.82
CA ALA A 410 -17.97 21.76 -21.18
C ALA A 410 -18.11 20.42 -21.91
N ASN A 411 -18.27 20.40 -23.22
CA ASN A 411 -18.39 19.16 -23.98
C ASN A 411 -17.03 18.68 -24.52
N GLN A 412 -16.08 19.60 -24.71
CA GLN A 412 -14.77 19.32 -25.28
C GLN A 412 -13.67 20.16 -24.60
N PRO A 413 -12.38 19.73 -24.65
CA PRO A 413 -11.28 20.48 -24.05
C PRO A 413 -11.16 21.92 -24.57
N LEU A 414 -11.31 22.12 -25.88
CA LEU A 414 -11.20 23.45 -26.49
C LEU A 414 -12.39 24.38 -26.10
N GLU A 415 -13.55 23.80 -25.82
CA GLU A 415 -14.68 24.53 -25.24
C GLU A 415 -14.36 24.96 -23.80
N ALA A 416 -13.69 24.09 -23.03
CA ALA A 416 -13.28 24.39 -21.66
C ALA A 416 -12.29 25.57 -21.60
N GLU A 417 -11.30 25.60 -22.51
CA GLU A 417 -10.38 26.74 -22.66
C GLU A 417 -11.12 28.03 -23.03
N SER A 418 -12.06 27.94 -23.95
CA SER A 418 -12.87 29.09 -24.38
C SER A 418 -13.71 29.66 -23.24
N LEU A 419 -14.34 28.78 -22.45
CA LEU A 419 -15.12 29.16 -21.28
C LEU A 419 -14.24 29.68 -20.13
N ALA A 420 -13.01 29.19 -19.99
CA ALA A 420 -12.06 29.74 -19.02
C ALA A 420 -11.72 31.21 -19.35
N LEU A 421 -11.44 31.52 -20.62
CA LEU A 421 -11.25 32.91 -21.07
C LEU A 421 -12.51 33.77 -20.89
N VAL A 422 -13.70 33.24 -21.18
CA VAL A 422 -14.97 33.96 -20.95
C VAL A 422 -15.12 34.33 -19.47
N ASN A 423 -14.80 33.42 -18.55
CA ASN A 423 -14.84 33.69 -17.11
C ASN A 423 -13.78 34.71 -16.70
N ALA A 424 -12.58 34.68 -17.28
CA ALA A 424 -11.55 35.68 -17.04
C ALA A 424 -12.01 37.08 -17.45
N VAL A 425 -12.56 37.21 -18.66
CA VAL A 425 -13.05 38.50 -19.19
C VAL A 425 -14.23 39.03 -18.36
N LYS A 426 -15.17 38.17 -17.96
CA LYS A 426 -16.26 38.55 -17.04
C LYS A 426 -15.71 39.05 -15.71
N TRP A 427 -14.68 38.42 -15.18
CA TRP A 427 -14.06 38.83 -13.94
C TRP A 427 -13.37 40.20 -14.08
N CYS A 428 -12.67 40.46 -15.19
CA CYS A 428 -12.09 41.77 -15.50
C CYS A 428 -13.16 42.87 -15.54
N ASN A 429 -14.31 42.60 -16.18
CA ASN A 429 -15.44 43.52 -16.23
C ASN A 429 -15.99 43.83 -14.83
N LEU A 430 -16.13 42.82 -13.96
CA LEU A 430 -16.57 43.00 -12.57
C LEU A 430 -15.60 43.83 -11.75
N ARG A 431 -14.29 43.71 -12.00
CA ARG A 431 -13.24 44.49 -11.34
C ARG A 431 -13.07 45.90 -11.91
N GLY A 432 -13.68 46.19 -13.07
CA GLY A 432 -13.55 47.49 -13.75
C GLY A 432 -12.16 47.73 -14.34
N TRP A 433 -11.40 46.68 -14.67
CA TRP A 433 -10.08 46.82 -15.29
C TRP A 433 -10.20 47.25 -16.75
N LYS A 434 -9.44 48.28 -17.13
CA LYS A 434 -9.52 48.89 -18.47
C LYS A 434 -8.33 48.55 -19.37
N GLN A 435 -7.20 48.16 -18.79
CA GLN A 435 -5.97 47.80 -19.49
C GLN A 435 -5.43 46.48 -18.93
N ILE A 436 -5.52 45.40 -19.69
CA ILE A 436 -5.12 44.05 -19.24
C ILE A 436 -4.41 43.26 -20.35
N VAL A 437 -3.55 42.34 -19.95
CA VAL A 437 -2.99 41.31 -20.84
C VAL A 437 -3.52 39.96 -20.38
N ILE A 438 -4.08 39.14 -21.26
CA ILE A 438 -4.55 37.79 -20.96
C ILE A 438 -3.64 36.79 -21.68
N ALA A 439 -2.96 35.94 -20.92
CA ALA A 439 -2.06 34.90 -21.41
C ALA A 439 -2.74 33.53 -21.34
N SER A 440 -2.71 32.78 -22.44
CA SER A 440 -3.24 31.42 -22.57
C SER A 440 -2.26 30.55 -23.35
N ASP A 441 -2.17 29.27 -23.00
CA ASP A 441 -1.33 28.30 -23.71
C ASP A 441 -2.04 27.63 -24.91
N CYS A 442 -3.34 27.90 -25.08
CA CYS A 442 -4.15 27.37 -26.17
C CYS A 442 -3.91 28.14 -27.48
N GLN A 443 -2.87 27.75 -28.22
CA GLN A 443 -2.46 28.40 -29.48
C GLN A 443 -3.59 28.50 -30.51
N ALA A 444 -4.39 27.44 -30.66
CA ALA A 444 -5.50 27.40 -31.61
C ALA A 444 -6.56 28.48 -31.32
N LEU A 445 -6.83 28.72 -30.03
CA LEU A 445 -7.80 29.70 -29.58
C LEU A 445 -7.26 31.13 -29.74
N VAL A 446 -6.01 31.38 -29.34
CA VAL A 446 -5.37 32.70 -29.49
C VAL A 446 -5.25 33.10 -30.96
N HIS A 447 -4.78 32.20 -31.82
CA HIS A 447 -4.72 32.44 -33.27
C HIS A 447 -6.12 32.69 -33.86
N GLY A 448 -7.14 31.94 -33.42
CA GLY A 448 -8.51 32.15 -33.84
C GLY A 448 -9.02 33.55 -33.47
N LEU A 449 -8.76 34.01 -32.25
CA LEU A 449 -9.15 35.34 -31.76
C LEU A 449 -8.47 36.46 -32.55
N HIS A 450 -7.16 36.33 -32.81
CA HIS A 450 -6.41 37.30 -33.62
C HIS A 450 -6.91 37.35 -35.07
N ALA A 451 -7.23 36.21 -35.66
CA ALA A 451 -7.78 36.11 -37.01
C ALA A 451 -9.29 36.39 -37.09
N ARG A 452 -9.96 36.69 -35.95
CA ARG A 452 -11.43 36.74 -35.80
C ARG A 452 -12.15 35.59 -36.51
N ARG A 453 -11.61 34.38 -36.38
CA ARG A 453 -12.12 33.17 -37.00
C ARG A 453 -12.21 32.05 -35.99
N ALA A 454 -13.42 31.53 -35.79
CA ALA A 454 -13.65 30.41 -34.88
C ALA A 454 -12.78 29.20 -35.29
N PRO A 455 -12.03 28.59 -34.36
CA PRO A 455 -11.17 27.44 -34.65
C PRO A 455 -11.96 26.20 -35.12
N ASN A 456 -13.20 26.06 -34.63
CA ASN A 456 -14.11 24.98 -34.95
C ASN A 456 -15.55 25.52 -35.01
N SER A 457 -16.34 25.08 -36.00
CA SER A 457 -17.75 25.47 -36.16
C SER A 457 -18.63 25.07 -34.97
N GLN A 458 -18.29 23.97 -34.28
CA GLN A 458 -19.01 23.51 -33.08
C GLN A 458 -18.85 24.46 -31.89
N LEU A 459 -17.80 25.30 -31.88
CA LEU A 459 -17.48 26.24 -30.80
C LEU A 459 -17.86 27.67 -31.14
N ALA A 460 -18.47 27.90 -32.31
CA ALA A 460 -18.74 29.25 -32.82
C ALA A 460 -19.52 30.10 -31.81
N GLY A 461 -20.51 29.53 -31.11
CA GLY A 461 -21.30 30.27 -30.12
C GLY A 461 -20.46 30.83 -28.97
N VAL A 462 -19.67 29.98 -28.29
CA VAL A 462 -18.80 30.40 -27.18
C VAL A 462 -17.68 31.31 -27.68
N PHE A 463 -17.12 31.03 -28.85
CA PHE A 463 -16.07 31.84 -29.47
C PHE A 463 -16.55 33.26 -29.78
N TRP A 464 -17.73 33.42 -30.40
CA TRP A 464 -18.26 34.76 -30.71
C TRP A 464 -18.69 35.53 -29.45
N LEU A 465 -19.21 34.84 -28.44
CA LEU A 465 -19.44 35.45 -27.12
C LEU A 465 -18.13 35.99 -26.53
N LEU A 466 -17.04 35.23 -26.63
CA LEU A 466 -15.73 35.66 -26.17
C LEU A 466 -15.24 36.90 -26.95
N VAL A 467 -15.38 36.91 -28.28
CA VAL A 467 -15.02 38.07 -29.12
C VAL A 467 -15.82 39.31 -28.73
N GLU A 468 -17.13 39.18 -28.53
CA GLU A 468 -17.99 40.30 -28.11
C GLU A 468 -17.58 40.85 -26.74
N LEU A 469 -17.28 39.97 -25.78
CA LEU A 469 -16.83 40.36 -24.45
C LEU A 469 -15.44 41.02 -24.45
N LEU A 470 -14.56 40.61 -25.36
CA LEU A 470 -13.25 41.23 -25.55
C LEU A 470 -13.35 42.60 -26.22
N ASP A 471 -14.21 42.74 -27.23
CA ASP A 471 -14.48 44.02 -27.91
C ASP A 471 -15.10 45.06 -26.95
N ALA A 472 -15.75 44.62 -25.88
CA ALA A 472 -16.29 45.50 -24.84
C ALA A 472 -15.23 46.10 -23.90
N LEU A 473 -14.00 45.58 -23.88
CA LEU A 473 -12.91 46.06 -23.04
C LEU A 473 -12.01 47.05 -23.83
N LEU A 474 -11.68 48.19 -23.21
CA LEU A 474 -10.99 49.32 -23.87
C LEU A 474 -9.59 48.98 -24.41
N GLU A 475 -8.77 48.27 -23.64
CA GLU A 475 -7.43 47.84 -24.05
C GLU A 475 -7.13 46.43 -23.51
N VAL A 476 -7.46 45.40 -24.29
CA VAL A 476 -7.10 44.00 -23.99
C VAL A 476 -6.14 43.49 -25.03
N GLU A 477 -5.04 42.91 -24.55
CA GLU A 477 -4.16 42.11 -25.39
C GLU A 477 -4.28 40.65 -24.98
N ILE A 478 -4.50 39.75 -25.96
CA ILE A 478 -4.46 38.31 -25.72
C ILE A 478 -3.20 37.77 -26.34
N VAL A 479 -2.37 37.11 -25.53
CA VAL A 479 -1.06 36.62 -25.93
C VAL A 479 -1.02 35.11 -25.75
N TRP A 480 -0.42 34.43 -26.72
CA TRP A 480 -0.09 33.02 -26.57
C TRP A 480 1.22 32.88 -25.79
N THR A 481 1.23 32.05 -24.77
CA THR A 481 2.42 31.76 -23.96
C THR A 481 2.59 30.26 -23.76
N PRO A 482 3.82 29.74 -23.73
CA PRO A 482 4.07 28.34 -23.38
C PRO A 482 3.41 27.92 -22.05
N CYS A 483 2.98 26.65 -21.95
CA CYS A 483 2.34 26.09 -20.74
C CYS A 483 3.17 26.26 -19.46
N VAL A 484 4.51 26.33 -19.59
CA VAL A 484 5.42 26.59 -18.46
C VAL A 484 5.23 27.97 -17.84
N ASP A 485 4.78 28.97 -18.62
CA ASP A 485 4.58 30.34 -18.16
C ASP A 485 3.17 30.56 -17.57
N VAL A 486 2.24 29.63 -17.85
CA VAL A 486 0.86 29.62 -17.34
C VAL A 486 0.69 28.60 -16.20
N LEU A 487 1.79 28.04 -15.69
CA LEU A 487 1.79 26.92 -14.76
C LEU A 487 0.98 27.17 -13.48
N ALA A 488 0.94 28.42 -13.00
CA ALA A 488 0.15 28.83 -11.86
C ALA A 488 -1.37 28.62 -12.09
N ALA A 489 -1.87 29.10 -13.23
CA ALA A 489 -3.25 28.93 -13.64
C ALA A 489 -3.57 27.47 -13.93
N HIS A 490 -2.65 26.72 -14.54
CA HIS A 490 -2.79 25.29 -14.78
C HIS A 490 -2.93 24.46 -13.50
N LYS A 491 -2.08 24.75 -12.50
CA LYS A 491 -2.14 24.11 -11.18
C LYS A 491 -3.44 24.45 -10.48
N LEU A 492 -3.85 25.72 -10.52
CA LEU A 492 -5.11 26.15 -9.95
C LEU A 492 -6.32 25.48 -10.62
N ALA A 493 -6.35 25.39 -11.95
CA ALA A 493 -7.42 24.75 -12.72
C ALA A 493 -7.55 23.26 -12.35
N LYS A 494 -6.43 22.52 -12.33
CA LYS A 494 -6.42 21.10 -11.92
C LYS A 494 -6.83 20.91 -10.47
N TRP A 495 -6.39 21.78 -9.58
CA TRP A 495 -6.77 21.74 -8.17
C TRP A 495 -8.27 22.03 -7.99
N ALA A 496 -8.79 23.08 -8.62
CA ALA A 496 -10.19 23.44 -8.59
C ALA A 496 -11.08 22.34 -9.16
N PHE A 497 -10.67 21.74 -10.29
CA PHE A 497 -11.33 20.60 -10.91
C PHE A 497 -11.43 19.40 -9.97
N SER A 498 -10.32 19.08 -9.29
CA SER A 498 -10.25 17.93 -8.39
C SER A 498 -11.07 18.14 -7.10
N ASN A 499 -11.26 19.39 -6.67
CA ASN A 499 -11.93 19.74 -5.42
C ASN A 499 -13.36 20.28 -5.60
N TYR A 500 -13.82 20.47 -6.84
CA TYR A 500 -15.10 21.11 -7.17
C TYR A 500 -15.26 22.47 -6.48
N PHE A 501 -14.23 23.31 -6.63
CA PHE A 501 -14.11 24.59 -5.93
C PHE A 501 -14.32 25.75 -6.90
N SER A 502 -15.17 26.70 -6.50
CA SER A 502 -15.43 27.93 -7.25
C SER A 502 -15.48 29.12 -6.31
N SER A 503 -14.43 29.92 -6.26
CA SER A 503 -14.35 31.13 -5.44
C SER A 503 -13.12 31.96 -5.80
N PHE A 504 -13.13 33.20 -5.30
CA PHE A 504 -11.99 34.10 -5.23
C PHE A 504 -10.94 33.59 -4.22
N LEU A 505 -9.67 33.81 -4.51
CA LEU A 505 -8.50 33.49 -3.68
C LEU A 505 -7.57 34.71 -3.61
N SER A 506 -7.12 35.06 -2.40
CA SER A 506 -6.14 36.14 -2.19
C SER A 506 -4.69 35.65 -2.40
N ALA A 507 -3.71 36.55 -2.49
CA ALA A 507 -2.29 36.22 -2.56
C ALA A 507 -1.84 35.26 -1.43
N GLU A 508 -2.37 35.45 -0.22
CA GLU A 508 -2.05 34.62 0.94
C GLU A 508 -2.61 33.18 0.80
N ASP A 509 -3.76 33.05 0.13
CA ASP A 509 -4.37 31.75 -0.19
C ASP A 509 -3.66 31.04 -1.36
N LEU A 510 -2.96 31.81 -2.21
CA LEU A 510 -2.29 31.34 -3.44
C LEU A 510 -0.86 30.86 -3.22
N ALA A 511 -0.14 31.40 -2.24
CA ALA A 511 1.24 31.03 -1.93
C ALA A 511 1.46 29.50 -1.81
N PRO A 512 0.59 28.71 -1.14
CA PRO A 512 0.75 27.25 -1.11
C PRO A 512 0.29 26.50 -2.38
N LEU A 513 -0.46 27.15 -3.29
CA LEU A 513 -1.01 26.55 -4.52
C LEU A 513 -0.12 26.78 -5.75
N VAL A 514 0.55 27.93 -5.80
CA VAL A 514 1.36 28.40 -6.94
C VAL A 514 2.87 28.15 -6.75
N ALA A 515 3.34 28.02 -5.51
CA ALA A 515 4.75 27.69 -5.22
C ALA A 515 5.10 26.18 -5.36
N MET A 516 4.11 25.34 -5.73
CA MET A 516 4.34 23.96 -6.16
C MET A 516 4.81 23.93 -7.60
#